data_AF-A0A7S4I6J9-F1
#
_entry.id   AF-A0A7S4I6J9-F1
#
_cell.length_a   1.000
_cell.length_b   1.000
_cell.length_c   1.000
_cell.angle_alpha   90.00
_cell.angle_beta   90.00
_cell.angle_gamma   90.00
#
_symmetry.space_group_name_H-M   'P 1'
#
loop_
_entity.id
_entity.type
_entity.pdbx_description
1 polymer ?
#
loop_
_entity_poly.entity_id
_entity_poly.type
_entity_poly.pdbx_seq_one_letter_code
_entity_poly.pdbx_strand_id
1 'polypeptide(L)'
;AIQFEIPISEQSSITQTIRLTSESSALEFDTTVEWHESHKFLKVEFPFDIRSQQCTYEIPYGWVQRPTHFNTSWDLARFEVCAHRWADLSEYNFGVALLNDCKYGYSTRGSLMSLSLLRSPKAPDETADMGVQNFRYAIYPHEKSFQDARVVHEALRFNCSLYTKPVACSKNDAFSLVRVEGNHADSVLVDA
;
A
#
# COMPACT_ATOMS: atom_id res chain seq x y z
N ALA A 1 10.81 -0.09 -16.22
CA ALA A 1 10.64 0.88 -15.11
C ALA A 1 10.80 2.28 -15.68
N ILE A 2 9.93 3.21 -15.30
CA ILE A 2 10.05 4.62 -15.69
C ILE A 2 10.41 5.40 -14.42
N GLN A 3 11.41 6.27 -14.50
CA GLN A 3 11.83 7.10 -13.38
C GLN A 3 11.67 8.57 -13.74
N PHE A 4 11.18 9.36 -12.81
CA PHE A 4 11.13 10.81 -12.92
C PHE A 4 11.41 11.47 -11.58
N GLU A 5 11.83 12.72 -11.66
CA GLU A 5 12.16 13.56 -10.51
C GLU A 5 11.20 14.75 -10.48
N ILE A 6 10.62 15.01 -9.32
CA ILE A 6 9.70 16.11 -9.07
C ILE A 6 10.34 17.00 -7.99
N PRO A 7 10.74 18.23 -8.32
CA PRO A 7 11.18 19.18 -7.30
C PRO A 7 9.97 19.63 -6.47
N ILE A 8 10.07 19.55 -5.15
CA ILE A 8 9.08 20.12 -4.22
C ILE A 8 9.45 21.59 -3.93
N SER A 9 10.73 21.83 -3.64
CA SER A 9 11.32 23.14 -3.36
C SER A 9 12.81 23.15 -3.72
N GLU A 10 13.53 24.22 -3.38
CA GLU A 10 14.99 24.28 -3.56
C GLU A 10 15.76 23.25 -2.72
N GLN A 11 15.14 22.72 -1.66
CA GLN A 11 15.78 21.82 -0.70
C GLN A 11 15.16 20.43 -0.64
N SER A 12 14.02 20.21 -1.30
CA SER A 12 13.30 18.93 -1.25
C SER A 12 12.93 18.46 -2.65
N SER A 13 13.16 17.17 -2.93
CA SER A 13 12.81 16.55 -4.20
C SER A 13 12.26 15.14 -4.01
N ILE A 14 11.45 14.69 -4.97
CA ILE A 14 10.89 13.35 -5.02
C ILE A 14 11.47 12.67 -6.26
N THR A 15 12.13 11.54 -6.06
CA THR A 15 12.46 10.61 -7.13
C THR A 15 11.50 9.44 -7.06
N GLN A 16 10.72 9.23 -8.11
CA GLN A 16 9.77 8.13 -8.19
C GLN A 16 10.12 7.21 -9.35
N THR A 17 10.14 5.91 -9.07
CA THR A 17 10.29 4.86 -10.07
C THR A 17 9.01 4.03 -10.12
N ILE A 18 8.36 4.02 -11.27
CA ILE A 18 7.16 3.22 -11.54
C ILE A 18 7.57 1.92 -12.24
N ARG A 19 7.11 0.79 -11.72
CA ARG A 19 7.43 -0.55 -12.21
C ARG A 19 6.17 -1.38 -12.39
N LEU A 20 6.17 -2.16 -13.46
CA LEU A 20 5.21 -3.23 -13.68
C LEU A 20 6.04 -4.49 -13.93
N THR A 21 5.78 -5.54 -13.18
CA THR A 21 6.51 -6.81 -13.27
C THR A 21 5.67 -7.85 -14.00
N SER A 22 6.28 -8.93 -14.49
CA SER A 22 5.54 -10.06 -15.09
C SER A 22 4.87 -10.95 -14.04
N GLU A 23 5.23 -10.77 -12.78
CA GLU A 23 4.78 -11.62 -11.68
C GLU A 23 3.53 -11.06 -10.99
N SER A 24 3.22 -9.77 -11.14
CA SER A 24 2.05 -9.11 -10.58
C SER A 24 1.37 -8.21 -11.60
N SER A 25 0.04 -8.09 -11.53
CA SER A 25 -0.68 -6.98 -12.17
C SER A 25 -0.61 -5.68 -11.37
N ALA A 26 0.01 -5.68 -10.18
CA ALA A 26 0.21 -4.49 -9.38
C ALA A 26 1.22 -3.53 -10.04
N LEU A 27 0.83 -2.27 -10.16
CA LEU A 27 1.69 -1.17 -10.55
C LEU A 27 2.43 -0.66 -9.31
N GLU A 28 3.73 -0.92 -9.22
CA GLU A 28 4.56 -0.60 -8.08
C GLU A 28 5.21 0.79 -8.22
N PHE A 29 5.26 1.52 -7.12
CA PHE A 29 5.85 2.84 -7.00
C PHE A 29 6.94 2.81 -5.92
N ASP A 30 8.19 2.83 -6.35
CA ASP A 30 9.33 3.04 -5.46
C ASP A 30 9.58 4.55 -5.38
N THR A 31 9.34 5.14 -4.21
CA THR A 31 9.47 6.59 -4.02
C THR A 31 10.55 6.89 -3.00
N THR A 32 11.54 7.67 -3.44
CA THR A 32 12.60 8.25 -2.60
C THR A 32 12.34 9.74 -2.51
N VAL A 33 12.30 10.28 -1.29
CA VAL A 33 12.07 11.71 -1.04
C VAL A 33 13.21 12.25 -0.23
N GLU A 34 13.86 13.30 -0.74
CA GLU A 34 14.70 14.18 0.07
C GLU A 34 13.78 15.21 0.73
N TRP A 35 13.64 15.13 2.04
CA TRP A 35 12.64 15.88 2.78
C TRP A 35 13.27 16.86 3.77
N HIS A 36 13.19 18.15 3.44
CA HIS A 36 13.64 19.25 4.30
C HIS A 36 12.54 20.28 4.56
N GLU A 37 11.28 19.95 4.24
CA GLU A 37 10.14 20.83 4.39
C GLU A 37 9.68 20.99 5.84
N SER A 38 9.14 22.16 6.18
CA SER A 38 8.62 22.46 7.52
C SER A 38 7.12 22.69 7.51
N HIS A 39 6.38 22.08 8.46
CA HIS A 39 4.92 22.18 8.57
C HIS A 39 4.16 21.76 7.30
N LYS A 40 4.71 20.78 6.55
CA LYS A 40 4.08 20.24 5.35
C LYS A 40 3.62 18.80 5.57
N PHE A 41 2.66 18.40 4.75
CA PHE A 41 2.14 17.04 4.72
C PHE A 41 2.07 16.56 3.27
N LEU A 42 2.93 15.59 2.93
CA LEU A 42 2.99 14.99 1.62
C LEU A 42 2.01 13.83 1.54
N LYS A 43 1.13 13.87 0.55
CA LYS A 43 0.22 12.79 0.19
C LYS A 43 0.36 12.47 -1.29
N VAL A 44 0.06 11.23 -1.64
CA VAL A 44 -0.22 10.84 -3.02
C VAL A 44 -1.70 10.55 -3.14
N GLU A 45 -2.29 10.99 -4.25
CA GLU A 45 -3.71 10.84 -4.54
C GLU A 45 -3.90 10.09 -5.85
N PHE A 46 -4.85 9.16 -5.83
CA PHE A 46 -5.24 8.35 -6.97
C PHE A 46 -6.75 8.54 -7.21
N PRO A 47 -7.13 9.37 -8.19
CA PRO A 47 -8.52 9.48 -8.59
C PRO A 47 -8.88 8.24 -9.41
N PHE A 48 -9.72 7.40 -8.84
CA PHE A 48 -10.32 6.28 -9.56
C PHE A 48 -11.70 6.66 -10.08
N ASP A 49 -12.19 5.94 -11.08
CA ASP A 49 -13.57 6.06 -11.56
C ASP A 49 -14.40 4.89 -11.02
N ILE A 50 -14.44 4.78 -9.69
CA ILE A 50 -15.13 3.72 -8.96
C ILE A 50 -16.08 4.38 -7.96
N ARG A 51 -17.36 4.06 -8.08
CA ARG A 51 -18.45 4.53 -7.23
C ARG A 51 -18.82 3.46 -6.20
N SER A 52 -18.14 3.52 -5.07
CA SER A 52 -18.53 2.76 -3.88
C SER A 52 -18.88 3.67 -2.71
N GLN A 53 -19.88 3.27 -1.93
CA GLN A 53 -20.25 3.96 -0.70
C GLN A 53 -19.30 3.63 0.45
N GLN A 54 -18.51 2.57 0.32
CA GLN A 54 -17.61 2.08 1.36
C GLN A 54 -16.25 1.70 0.77
N CYS A 55 -15.20 1.88 1.55
CA CYS A 55 -13.85 1.41 1.28
C CYS A 55 -13.46 0.41 2.38
N THR A 56 -12.82 -0.68 1.98
CA THR A 56 -12.43 -1.77 2.88
C THR A 56 -10.97 -1.59 3.27
N TYR A 57 -10.68 -1.57 4.57
CA TYR A 57 -9.34 -1.34 5.10
C TYR A 57 -8.87 -2.54 5.91
N GLU A 58 -7.60 -2.89 5.79
CA GLU A 58 -7.01 -3.93 6.63
C GLU A 58 -6.88 -3.47 8.09
N ILE A 59 -7.22 -4.38 9.01
CA ILE A 59 -6.95 -4.29 10.44
C ILE A 59 -6.23 -5.57 10.88
N PRO A 60 -5.68 -5.64 12.10
CA PRO A 60 -5.06 -6.87 12.58
C PRO A 60 -6.04 -8.05 12.47
N TYR A 61 -5.62 -9.10 11.75
CA TYR A 61 -6.38 -10.34 11.54
C TYR A 61 -7.75 -10.18 10.88
N GLY A 62 -7.99 -9.08 10.16
CA GLY A 62 -9.27 -8.87 9.51
C GLY A 62 -9.34 -7.62 8.65
N TRP A 63 -10.55 -7.16 8.39
CA TRP A 63 -10.80 -5.95 7.62
C TRP A 63 -12.03 -5.22 8.17
N VAL A 64 -12.12 -3.93 7.90
CA VAL A 64 -13.24 -3.09 8.28
C VAL A 64 -13.67 -2.23 7.10
N GLN A 65 -14.98 -2.16 6.87
CA GLN A 65 -15.55 -1.24 5.89
C GLN A 65 -15.85 0.10 6.53
N ARG A 66 -15.46 1.18 5.85
CA ARG A 66 -15.75 2.55 6.27
C ARG A 66 -16.38 3.33 5.12
N PRO A 67 -17.33 4.24 5.41
CA PRO A 67 -17.99 5.01 4.38
C PRO A 67 -17.00 5.95 3.66
N THR A 68 -17.25 6.18 2.37
CA THR A 68 -16.48 7.12 1.52
C THR A 68 -17.08 8.53 1.49
N HIS A 69 -18.18 8.75 2.24
CA HIS A 69 -18.95 10.00 2.28
C HIS A 69 -18.91 10.67 3.66
N PHE A 70 -19.27 11.95 3.72
CA PHE A 70 -19.23 12.77 4.94
C PHE A 70 -20.62 13.17 5.45
N ASN A 71 -21.56 12.23 5.52
CA ASN A 71 -22.95 12.52 5.86
C ASN A 71 -23.15 12.80 7.36
N THR A 72 -22.33 12.22 8.23
CA THR A 72 -22.42 12.43 9.69
C THR A 72 -21.21 13.19 10.23
N SER A 73 -21.35 13.80 11.41
CA SER A 73 -20.22 14.45 12.12
C SER A 73 -19.07 13.47 12.39
N TRP A 74 -19.40 12.20 12.63
CA TRP A 74 -18.44 11.12 12.79
C TRP A 74 -17.68 10.83 11.51
N ASP A 75 -18.32 10.96 10.35
CA ASP A 75 -17.66 10.77 9.07
C ASP A 75 -16.76 11.96 8.76
N LEU A 76 -17.21 13.19 9.02
CA LEU A 76 -16.40 14.41 8.88
C LEU A 76 -15.10 14.36 9.70
N ALA A 77 -15.16 13.77 10.90
CA ALA A 77 -13.98 13.59 11.75
C ALA A 77 -12.97 12.55 11.21
N ARG A 78 -13.38 11.67 10.28
CA ARG A 78 -12.53 10.62 9.68
C ARG A 78 -11.88 11.11 8.39
N PHE A 79 -11.14 12.22 8.49
CA PHE A 79 -10.37 12.72 7.35
C PHE A 79 -9.22 11.78 6.96
N GLU A 80 -8.79 10.91 7.87
CA GLU A 80 -7.74 9.91 7.69
C GLU A 80 -8.01 8.70 8.58
N VAL A 81 -7.66 7.52 8.08
CA VAL A 81 -7.92 6.23 8.70
C VAL A 81 -6.61 5.44 8.75
N CYS A 82 -6.39 4.76 9.88
CA CYS A 82 -5.31 3.80 10.00
C CYS A 82 -5.67 2.49 9.28
N ALA A 83 -4.80 2.03 8.38
CA ALA A 83 -4.83 0.70 7.79
C ALA A 83 -3.40 0.15 7.67
N HIS A 84 -3.26 -1.17 7.65
CA HIS A 84 -1.96 -1.82 7.74
C HIS A 84 -1.23 -1.86 6.39
N ARG A 85 -1.57 -2.84 5.53
CA ARG A 85 -0.85 -3.11 4.28
C ARG A 85 -1.68 -2.78 3.04
N TRP A 86 -3.00 -2.72 3.18
CA TRP A 86 -3.89 -2.46 2.04
C TRP A 86 -5.19 -1.74 2.41
N ALA A 87 -5.72 -1.03 1.41
CA ALA A 87 -7.08 -0.51 1.35
C ALA A 87 -7.68 -0.83 -0.02
N ASP A 88 -8.96 -1.18 -0.08
CA ASP A 88 -9.65 -1.57 -1.30
C ASP A 88 -10.91 -0.74 -1.54
N LEU A 89 -11.01 -0.17 -2.74
CA LEU A 89 -12.21 0.44 -3.25
C LEU A 89 -12.74 -0.41 -4.40
N SER A 90 -13.82 -1.13 -4.15
CA SER A 90 -14.43 -2.04 -5.12
C SER A 90 -15.91 -1.75 -5.33
N GLU A 91 -16.32 -1.92 -6.57
CA GLU A 91 -17.70 -2.13 -7.03
C GLU A 91 -17.95 -3.63 -7.24
N TYR A 92 -19.12 -3.99 -7.76
CA TYR A 92 -19.50 -5.40 -7.94
C TYR A 92 -18.53 -6.23 -8.81
N ASN A 93 -18.01 -5.67 -9.89
CA ASN A 93 -17.18 -6.40 -10.87
C ASN A 93 -15.75 -5.87 -11.03
N PHE A 94 -15.43 -4.72 -10.45
CA PHE A 94 -14.12 -4.09 -10.60
C PHE A 94 -13.74 -3.39 -9.30
N GLY A 95 -12.48 -3.50 -8.92
CA GLY A 95 -11.94 -2.82 -7.78
C GLY A 95 -10.48 -2.48 -7.96
N VAL A 96 -10.02 -1.57 -7.11
CA VAL A 96 -8.61 -1.23 -7.04
C VAL A 96 -8.20 -1.28 -5.58
N ALA A 97 -7.16 -2.04 -5.31
CA ALA A 97 -6.50 -2.07 -4.01
C ALA A 97 -5.24 -1.19 -4.04
N LEU A 98 -5.09 -0.37 -3.02
CA LEU A 98 -3.88 0.37 -2.74
C LEU A 98 -3.09 -0.38 -1.68
N LEU A 99 -1.91 -0.86 -2.06
CA LEU A 99 -0.99 -1.63 -1.23
C LEU A 99 0.15 -0.75 -0.77
N ASN A 100 0.72 -1.02 0.40
CA ASN A 100 1.90 -0.33 0.89
C ASN A 100 2.77 -1.17 1.82
N ASP A 101 3.94 -0.62 2.15
CA ASP A 101 4.92 -1.28 3.02
C ASP A 101 5.10 -0.66 4.41
N CYS A 102 5.15 0.66 4.50
CA CYS A 102 5.52 1.36 5.74
C CYS A 102 4.59 2.51 6.12
N LYS A 103 3.60 2.83 5.30
CA LYS A 103 2.65 3.92 5.59
C LYS A 103 1.41 3.34 6.29
N TYR A 104 0.72 4.15 7.08
CA TYR A 104 -0.48 3.66 7.78
C TYR A 104 -1.67 4.60 7.64
N GLY A 105 -1.46 5.81 7.11
CA GLY A 105 -2.51 6.80 6.94
C GLY A 105 -3.13 6.72 5.55
N TYR A 106 -4.40 6.31 5.50
CA TYR A 106 -5.19 6.26 4.27
C TYR A 106 -6.36 7.23 4.36
N SER A 107 -6.82 7.75 3.22
CA SER A 107 -8.06 8.50 3.15
C SER A 107 -8.75 8.27 1.82
N THR A 108 -10.03 7.90 1.85
CA THR A 108 -10.84 7.69 0.64
C THR A 108 -12.05 8.60 0.67
N ARG A 109 -12.20 9.44 -0.36
CA ARG A 109 -13.28 10.42 -0.50
C ARG A 109 -13.99 10.20 -1.83
N GLY A 110 -15.18 9.62 -1.80
CA GLY A 110 -15.83 9.13 -3.00
C GLY A 110 -14.93 8.13 -3.72
N SER A 111 -14.41 8.53 -4.89
CA SER A 111 -13.52 7.73 -5.72
C SER A 111 -12.04 8.11 -5.63
N LEU A 112 -11.71 9.15 -4.86
CA LEU A 112 -10.33 9.59 -4.62
C LEU A 112 -9.73 8.83 -3.44
N MET A 113 -8.79 7.93 -3.70
CA MET A 113 -7.98 7.31 -2.67
C MET A 113 -6.68 8.07 -2.48
N SER A 114 -6.22 8.19 -1.24
CA SER A 114 -4.98 8.88 -0.92
C SER A 114 -4.20 8.15 0.16
N LEU A 115 -2.88 8.21 0.04
CA LEU A 115 -1.92 7.68 1.00
C LEU A 115 -1.10 8.81 1.60
N SER A 116 -1.06 8.88 2.92
CA SER A 116 -0.21 9.80 3.66
C SER A 116 1.23 9.29 3.66
N LEU A 117 2.14 10.08 3.09
CA LEU A 117 3.54 9.67 2.88
C LEU A 117 4.47 10.18 3.98
N LEU A 118 4.56 11.50 4.14
CA LEU A 118 5.48 12.15 5.09
C LEU A 118 4.85 13.38 5.70
N ARG A 119 5.09 13.61 6.99
CA ARG A 119 4.62 14.81 7.70
C ARG A 119 5.82 15.46 8.39
N SER A 120 5.95 16.79 8.30
CA SER A 120 6.98 17.53 9.05
C SER A 120 6.40 18.39 10.17
N PRO A 121 5.93 17.77 11.28
CA PRO A 121 5.65 18.55 12.48
C PRO A 121 6.95 19.14 13.04
N LYS A 122 6.87 20.26 13.75
CA LYS A 122 8.02 20.86 14.47
C LYS A 122 7.90 20.74 15.99
N ALA A 123 6.90 19.99 16.45
CA ALA A 123 6.67 19.68 17.85
C ALA A 123 6.22 18.21 17.95
N PRO A 124 6.77 17.41 18.89
CA PRO A 124 7.78 17.76 19.89
C PRO A 124 9.22 17.82 19.35
N ASP A 125 9.47 17.30 18.14
CA ASP A 125 10.78 17.24 17.49
C ASP A 125 10.84 18.22 16.30
N GLU A 126 11.91 19.01 16.20
CA GLU A 126 12.14 19.96 15.10
C GLU A 126 12.62 19.28 13.82
N THR A 127 13.20 18.07 13.95
CA THR A 127 13.83 17.32 12.86
C THR A 127 13.04 16.10 12.42
N ALA A 128 11.77 16.01 12.82
CA ALA A 128 10.88 14.91 12.48
C ALA A 128 10.83 14.66 10.97
N ASP A 129 11.11 13.40 10.58
CA ASP A 129 11.11 12.88 9.21
C ASP A 129 12.03 13.62 8.21
N MET A 130 13.00 14.40 8.68
CA MET A 130 13.95 15.10 7.82
C MET A 130 15.00 14.17 7.20
N GLY A 131 15.41 14.46 5.96
CA GLY A 131 16.40 13.71 5.20
C GLY A 131 15.78 12.76 4.17
N VAL A 132 16.55 11.75 3.76
CA VAL A 132 16.15 10.80 2.72
C VAL A 132 15.22 9.73 3.28
N GLN A 133 14.01 9.66 2.72
CA GLN A 133 12.99 8.68 3.07
C GLN A 133 12.68 7.80 1.87
N ASN A 134 12.61 6.48 2.09
CA ASN A 134 12.26 5.51 1.06
C ASN A 134 10.99 4.77 1.47
N PHE A 135 10.06 4.65 0.53
CA PHE A 135 8.82 3.91 0.75
C PHE A 135 8.26 3.37 -0.55
N ARG A 136 7.53 2.28 -0.45
CA ARG A 136 6.91 1.62 -1.60
C ARG A 136 5.42 1.49 -1.40
N TYR A 137 4.69 1.71 -2.47
CA TYR A 137 3.27 1.43 -2.54
C TYR A 137 2.93 0.94 -3.93
N ALA A 138 1.79 0.26 -4.06
CA ALA A 138 1.37 -0.29 -5.32
C ALA A 138 -0.13 -0.13 -5.52
N ILE A 139 -0.53 -0.02 -6.78
CA ILE A 139 -1.92 -0.03 -7.20
C ILE A 139 -2.18 -1.38 -7.83
N TYR A 140 -3.06 -2.16 -7.22
CA TYR A 140 -3.46 -3.47 -7.69
C TYR A 140 -4.90 -3.42 -8.20
N PRO A 141 -5.10 -3.23 -9.52
CA PRO A 141 -6.42 -3.36 -10.12
C PRO A 141 -6.83 -4.83 -10.13
N HIS A 142 -8.09 -5.09 -9.81
CA HIS A 142 -8.62 -6.45 -9.78
C HIS A 142 -10.07 -6.52 -10.25
N GLU A 143 -10.47 -7.73 -10.61
CA GLU A 143 -11.84 -8.06 -10.94
C GLU A 143 -12.52 -8.73 -9.74
N LYS A 144 -13.84 -8.52 -9.62
CA LYS A 144 -14.69 -9.05 -8.53
C LYS A 144 -14.37 -8.42 -7.17
N SER A 145 -14.64 -9.17 -6.10
CA SER A 145 -14.41 -8.74 -4.72
C SER A 145 -12.94 -8.87 -4.33
N PHE A 146 -12.48 -8.07 -3.35
CA PHE A 146 -11.11 -8.15 -2.83
C PHE A 146 -10.72 -9.56 -2.32
N GLN A 147 -11.71 -10.35 -1.89
CA GLN A 147 -11.52 -11.72 -1.38
C GLN A 147 -11.20 -12.66 -2.55
N ASP A 148 -11.98 -12.60 -3.61
CA ASP A 148 -11.81 -13.41 -4.81
C ASP A 148 -10.54 -13.02 -5.58
N ALA A 149 -10.25 -11.72 -5.60
CA ALA A 149 -9.08 -11.11 -6.23
C ALA A 149 -7.75 -11.35 -5.48
N ARG A 150 -7.82 -12.02 -4.31
CA ARG A 150 -6.66 -12.33 -3.45
C ARG A 150 -5.84 -11.09 -3.07
N VAL A 151 -6.49 -9.94 -2.89
CA VAL A 151 -5.83 -8.67 -2.50
C VAL A 151 -4.94 -8.84 -1.27
N VAL A 152 -5.42 -9.60 -0.28
CA VAL A 152 -4.67 -9.89 0.96
C VAL A 152 -3.36 -10.62 0.65
N HIS A 153 -3.38 -11.59 -0.28
CA HIS A 153 -2.19 -12.35 -0.67
C HIS A 153 -1.19 -11.48 -1.42
N GLU A 154 -1.68 -10.60 -2.29
CA GLU A 154 -0.82 -9.68 -3.03
C GLU A 154 -0.20 -8.62 -2.11
N ALA A 155 -0.96 -8.10 -1.14
CA ALA A 155 -0.45 -7.21 -0.11
C ALA A 155 0.67 -7.85 0.73
N LEU A 156 0.53 -9.14 1.04
CA LEU A 156 1.55 -9.91 1.75
C LEU A 156 2.79 -10.12 0.88
N ARG A 157 2.61 -10.58 -0.36
CA ARG A 157 3.70 -10.75 -1.31
C ARG A 157 4.50 -9.47 -1.50
N PHE A 158 3.83 -8.32 -1.61
CA PHE A 158 4.47 -7.01 -1.73
C PHE A 158 5.40 -6.68 -0.53
N ASN A 159 5.00 -7.13 0.65
CA ASN A 159 5.71 -6.90 1.91
C ASN A 159 6.76 -7.96 2.25
N CYS A 160 6.60 -9.18 1.75
CA CYS A 160 7.49 -10.30 2.01
C CYS A 160 8.50 -10.46 0.87
N SER A 161 9.71 -9.92 1.06
CA SER A 161 10.80 -10.07 0.10
C SER A 161 11.28 -11.51 0.00
N LEU A 162 11.56 -11.97 -1.22
CA LEU A 162 12.11 -13.30 -1.46
C LEU A 162 13.56 -13.40 -0.92
N TYR A 163 13.79 -14.36 -0.04
CA TYR A 163 15.14 -14.65 0.46
C TYR A 163 15.79 -15.75 -0.40
N THR A 164 16.92 -15.45 -1.02
CA THR A 164 17.70 -16.41 -1.79
C THR A 164 19.07 -16.61 -1.16
N LYS A 165 19.55 -17.85 -1.12
CA LYS A 165 20.88 -18.19 -0.60
C LYS A 165 21.55 -19.19 -1.54
N PRO A 166 22.76 -18.91 -2.03
CA PRO A 166 23.48 -19.87 -2.85
C PRO A 166 23.85 -21.09 -2.01
N VAL A 167 23.59 -22.27 -2.55
CA VAL A 167 23.93 -23.55 -1.92
C VAL A 167 24.70 -24.39 -2.93
N ALA A 168 25.79 -25.03 -2.51
CA ALA A 168 26.47 -26.05 -3.30
C ALA A 168 25.66 -27.34 -3.23
N CYS A 169 24.72 -27.56 -4.16
CA CYS A 169 23.90 -28.77 -4.18
C CYS A 169 24.01 -29.50 -5.52
N SER A 170 24.08 -30.83 -5.48
CA SER A 170 24.23 -31.71 -6.65
C SER A 170 22.90 -32.25 -7.21
N LYS A 171 21.77 -31.94 -6.57
CA LYS A 171 20.41 -32.31 -7.03
C LYS A 171 19.41 -31.17 -6.77
N ASN A 172 18.58 -30.90 -7.79
CA ASN A 172 17.47 -29.92 -7.75
C ASN A 172 16.17 -30.60 -7.28
N ASP A 173 16.11 -31.03 -6.03
CA ASP A 173 14.85 -31.50 -5.47
C ASP A 173 14.09 -30.32 -4.86
N ALA A 174 12.89 -30.04 -5.36
CA ALA A 174 12.00 -29.04 -4.78
C ALA A 174 11.60 -29.50 -3.36
N PHE A 175 11.96 -28.70 -2.35
CA PHE A 175 11.68 -28.97 -0.95
C PHE A 175 10.61 -28.01 -0.44
N SER A 176 9.53 -28.53 0.14
CA SER A 176 8.57 -27.72 0.91
C SER A 176 8.75 -28.02 2.39
N LEU A 177 9.05 -27.00 3.19
CA LEU A 177 9.18 -27.15 4.65
C LEU A 177 7.83 -27.49 5.30
N VAL A 178 6.74 -26.94 4.75
CA VAL A 178 5.37 -27.08 5.25
C VAL A 178 4.47 -27.48 4.09
N ARG A 179 3.50 -28.35 4.34
CA ARG A 179 2.41 -28.67 3.41
C ARG A 179 1.10 -28.18 4.01
N VAL A 180 0.30 -27.52 3.20
CA VAL A 180 -0.97 -26.91 3.58
C VAL A 180 -2.08 -27.75 3.00
N GLU A 181 -3.11 -28.06 3.78
CA GLU A 181 -4.29 -28.79 3.32
C GLU A 181 -5.55 -27.93 3.52
N GLY A 182 -6.41 -27.84 2.51
CA GLY A 182 -7.67 -27.09 2.55
C GLY A 182 -8.06 -26.45 1.22
N ASN A 183 -9.33 -26.02 1.09
CA ASN A 183 -9.76 -25.18 -0.02
C ASN A 183 -9.14 -23.78 0.14
N HIS A 184 -8.52 -23.25 -0.93
CA HIS A 184 -7.73 -22.00 -0.95
C HIS A 184 -6.39 -22.04 -0.21
N ALA A 185 -5.80 -23.23 -0.03
CA ALA A 185 -4.53 -23.44 0.67
C ALA A 185 -3.28 -23.15 -0.19
N ASP A 186 -3.21 -21.98 -0.83
CA ASP A 186 -2.08 -21.62 -1.70
C ASP A 186 -0.92 -20.94 -0.95
N SER A 187 -1.16 -20.44 0.28
CA SER A 187 -0.14 -19.80 1.11
C SER A 187 -0.38 -19.99 2.60
N VAL A 188 0.71 -20.13 3.38
CA VAL A 188 0.68 -20.14 4.85
C VAL A 188 1.24 -18.82 5.35
N LEU A 189 0.49 -18.19 6.25
CA LEU A 189 0.98 -17.09 7.06
C LEU A 189 1.72 -17.66 8.27
N VAL A 190 3.02 -17.40 8.34
CA VAL A 190 3.84 -17.66 9.53
C VAL A 190 4.14 -16.30 10.15
N ASP A 191 3.35 -15.92 11.16
CA ASP A 191 3.62 -14.73 11.96
C ASP A 191 4.43 -15.17 13.20
N ALA A 192 5.48 -14.42 13.54
CA ALA A 192 6.44 -14.75 14.60
C ALA A 192 6.26 -13.86 15.84
#